data_AF-A0A7C1CIU4-F1
#
_entry.id   AF-A0A7C1CIU4-F1
#
_cell.length_a   1.000
_cell.length_b   1.000
_cell.length_c   1.000
_cell.angle_alpha   90.00
_cell.angle_beta   90.00
_cell.angle_gamma   90.00
#
_symmetry.space_group_name_H-M   'P 1'
#
loop_
_entity.id
_entity.type
_entity.pdbx_description
1 polymer ?
#
loop_
_entity_poly.entity_id
_entity_poly.type
_entity_poly.pdbx_seq_one_letter_code
_entity_poly.pdbx_strand_id
1 'polypeptide(L)'
;MRPRGAVVFSIIVLAVMGCGRKLPPLPPEEPDPVEIVSVDVSQGEVTVTVRCAAPGGEVILLGKPNDDCPACTDDLIPKDAVDLREPGEIMLKDSSPVSEYMVYRVSLTFKSSQWLTEPRVVRF
;
A
#
# COMPACT_ATOMS: atom_id res chain seq x y z
N MET A 1 -8.69 22.10 -69.07
CA MET A 1 -8.74 22.35 -67.61
C MET A 1 -8.74 21.01 -66.90
N ARG A 2 -7.69 20.69 -66.13
CA ARG A 2 -7.50 19.38 -65.47
C ARG A 2 -7.25 19.62 -63.98
N PRO A 3 -8.01 19.02 -63.06
CA PRO A 3 -7.97 19.35 -61.64
C PRO A 3 -6.75 18.69 -60.98
N ARG A 4 -5.68 19.45 -60.79
CA ARG A 4 -4.46 18.99 -60.10
C ARG A 4 -4.54 19.06 -58.56
N GLY A 5 -5.63 19.61 -58.01
CA GLY A 5 -5.77 19.85 -56.57
C GLY A 5 -6.33 18.68 -55.74
N ALA A 6 -6.98 17.69 -56.35
CA ALA A 6 -7.72 16.66 -55.60
C ALA A 6 -6.82 15.52 -55.07
N VAL A 7 -5.67 15.27 -55.69
CA VAL A 7 -4.84 14.10 -55.36
C VAL A 7 -3.98 14.33 -54.11
N VAL A 8 -3.57 15.57 -53.86
CA VAL A 8 -2.67 15.91 -52.73
C VAL A 8 -3.42 15.85 -51.39
N PHE A 9 -4.72 16.16 -51.38
CA PHE A 9 -5.52 16.17 -50.14
C PHE A 9 -5.83 14.77 -49.62
N SER A 10 -5.94 13.76 -50.49
CA SER A 10 -6.25 12.38 -50.10
C SER A 10 -5.07 11.64 -49.43
N ILE A 11 -3.83 12.07 -49.63
CA ILE A 11 -2.64 11.40 -49.07
C ILE A 11 -2.38 11.83 -47.61
N ILE A 12 -2.75 13.06 -47.24
CA ILE A 12 -2.52 13.59 -45.88
C ILE A 12 -3.49 12.97 -44.86
N VAL A 13 -4.72 12.65 -45.27
CA VAL A 13 -5.73 12.07 -44.36
C VAL A 13 -5.43 10.60 -44.00
N LEU A 14 -4.74 9.85 -44.87
CA LEU A 14 -4.39 8.45 -44.61
C LEU A 14 -3.21 8.27 -43.64
N ALA A 15 -2.42 9.31 -43.37
CA ALA A 15 -1.24 9.23 -42.51
C ALA A 15 -1.56 9.32 -41.00
N VAL A 16 -2.81 9.60 -40.61
CA VAL A 16 -3.21 9.79 -39.19
C VAL A 16 -3.88 8.55 -38.58
N MET A 17 -4.17 7.51 -39.39
CA MET A 17 -4.80 6.27 -38.91
C MET A 17 -3.80 5.17 -38.51
N GLY A 18 -2.51 5.48 -38.42
CA GLY A 18 -1.47 4.48 -38.17
C GLY A 18 -0.46 4.94 -37.14
N CYS A 19 -0.84 4.93 -35.86
CA CYS A 19 0.06 4.70 -34.70
C CYS A 19 -0.76 4.58 -33.42
N GLY A 20 -1.76 3.68 -33.41
CA GLY A 20 -2.31 3.16 -32.16
C GLY A 20 -1.26 2.28 -31.47
N ARG A 21 -0.16 2.88 -30.98
CA ARG A 21 0.74 2.18 -30.08
C ARG A 21 -0.06 1.94 -28.80
N LYS A 22 -0.54 0.71 -28.66
CA LYS A 22 -0.90 0.16 -27.35
C LYS A 22 0.31 0.46 -26.46
N LEU A 23 0.11 1.27 -25.42
CA LEU A 23 1.14 1.50 -24.42
C LEU A 23 1.67 0.12 -23.99
N PRO A 24 3.00 -0.07 -23.93
CA PRO A 24 3.53 -1.31 -23.37
C PRO A 24 2.89 -1.52 -21.99
N PRO A 25 2.59 -2.78 -21.61
CA PRO A 25 2.06 -3.04 -20.29
C PRO A 25 2.99 -2.40 -19.26
N LEU A 26 2.41 -1.78 -18.24
CA LEU A 26 3.21 -1.27 -17.13
C LEU A 26 4.07 -2.42 -16.59
N PRO A 27 5.34 -2.16 -16.25
CA PRO A 27 6.13 -3.15 -15.54
C PRO A 27 5.38 -3.59 -14.28
N PRO A 28 5.52 -4.85 -13.86
CA PRO A 28 4.91 -5.30 -12.61
C PRO A 28 5.35 -4.38 -11.47
N GLU A 29 4.39 -3.93 -10.68
CA GLU A 29 4.68 -3.14 -9.48
C GLU A 29 5.51 -3.99 -8.52
N GLU A 30 6.56 -3.39 -7.95
CA GLU A 30 7.30 -4.03 -6.88
C GLU A 30 6.37 -4.15 -5.67
N PRO A 31 6.35 -5.31 -4.99
CA PRO A 31 5.48 -5.50 -3.83
C PRO A 31 5.92 -4.56 -2.70
N ASP A 32 4.94 -4.13 -1.90
CA ASP A 32 5.22 -3.34 -0.71
C ASP A 32 6.16 -4.11 0.23
N PRO A 33 7.13 -3.44 0.88
CA PRO A 33 8.12 -4.12 1.72
C PRO A 33 7.50 -4.67 3.01
N VAL A 34 6.33 -4.18 3.40
CA VAL A 34 5.56 -4.64 4.55
C VAL A 34 4.07 -4.58 4.25
N GLU A 35 3.33 -5.63 4.59
CA GLU A 35 1.88 -5.71 4.42
C GLU A 35 1.20 -6.33 5.65
N ILE A 36 -0.02 -5.87 5.97
CA ILE A 36 -0.89 -6.54 6.94
C ILE A 36 -1.63 -7.67 6.22
N VAL A 37 -1.35 -8.91 6.59
CA VAL A 37 -1.92 -10.13 6.00
C VAL A 37 -3.25 -10.47 6.65
N SER A 38 -3.32 -10.46 7.97
CA SER A 38 -4.55 -10.72 8.72
C SER A 38 -4.63 -9.86 9.98
N VAL A 39 -5.85 -9.68 10.46
CA VAL A 39 -6.12 -9.14 11.77
C VAL A 39 -7.15 -10.01 12.45
N ASP A 40 -6.81 -10.49 13.64
CA ASP A 40 -7.61 -11.41 14.43
C ASP A 40 -7.87 -10.79 15.80
N VAL A 41 -9.12 -10.91 16.29
CA VAL A 41 -9.53 -10.41 17.61
C VAL A 41 -9.95 -11.59 18.46
N SER A 42 -9.31 -11.76 19.61
CA SER A 42 -9.59 -12.87 20.52
C SER A 42 -9.32 -12.46 21.96
N GLN A 43 -10.25 -12.79 22.87
CA GLN A 43 -10.10 -12.58 24.31
C GLN A 43 -9.74 -11.13 24.73
N GLY A 44 -10.16 -10.14 23.95
CA GLY A 44 -9.82 -8.75 24.25
C GLY A 44 -8.41 -8.34 23.78
N GLU A 45 -7.78 -9.12 22.91
CA GLU A 45 -6.51 -8.80 22.25
C GLU A 45 -6.69 -8.73 20.73
N VAL A 46 -5.99 -7.80 20.09
CA VAL A 46 -5.86 -7.76 18.62
C VAL A 46 -4.50 -8.33 18.24
N THR A 47 -4.50 -9.31 17.35
CA THR A 47 -3.30 -9.88 16.75
C THR A 47 -3.26 -9.52 15.28
N VAL A 48 -2.16 -8.90 14.84
CA VAL A 48 -1.93 -8.49 13.46
C VAL A 48 -0.82 -9.35 12.88
N THR A 49 -1.14 -10.12 11.84
CA THR A 49 -0.14 -10.88 11.09
C THR A 49 0.41 -9.99 9.98
N VAL A 50 1.72 -9.82 9.97
CA VAL A 50 2.43 -8.94 9.05
C VAL A 50 3.40 -9.75 8.23
N ARG A 51 3.40 -9.56 6.90
CA ARG A 51 4.47 -10.08 6.04
C ARG A 51 5.44 -8.95 5.73
N CYS A 52 6.71 -9.18 5.96
CA CYS A 52 7.79 -8.27 5.63
C CYS A 52 8.70 -8.93 4.59
N ALA A 53 8.86 -8.28 3.44
CA ALA A 53 9.73 -8.72 2.35
C ALA A 53 11.17 -8.17 2.50
N ALA A 54 11.36 -7.12 3.31
CA ALA A 54 12.66 -6.50 3.51
C ALA A 54 13.56 -7.31 4.46
N PRO A 55 14.82 -7.59 4.10
CA PRO A 55 15.77 -8.25 5.00
C PRO A 55 16.37 -7.25 5.97
N GLY A 56 16.02 -7.36 7.25
CA GLY A 56 16.45 -6.42 8.26
C GLY A 56 15.44 -5.28 8.45
N GLY A 57 15.21 -4.85 9.68
CA GLY A 57 14.41 -3.67 9.98
C GLY A 57 13.55 -3.83 11.22
N GLU A 58 13.08 -2.71 11.74
CA GLU A 58 12.14 -2.68 12.86
C GLU A 58 10.73 -2.57 12.31
N VAL A 59 9.87 -3.52 12.68
CA VAL A 59 8.44 -3.51 12.34
C VAL A 59 7.65 -3.16 13.59
N ILE A 60 6.88 -2.08 13.53
CA ILE A 60 6.11 -1.55 14.65
C ILE A 60 4.63 -1.57 14.31
N LEU A 61 3.82 -2.18 15.17
CA LEU A 61 2.38 -2.05 15.14
C LEU A 61 1.99 -0.72 15.78
N LEU A 62 1.32 0.12 15.00
CA LEU A 62 0.79 1.40 15.43
C LEU A 62 -0.73 1.29 15.53
N GLY A 63 -1.31 1.84 16.60
CA GLY A 63 -2.74 1.81 16.83
C GLY A 63 -3.25 3.13 17.38
N LYS A 64 -4.47 3.51 16.98
CA LYS A 64 -5.22 4.64 17.55
C LYS A 64 -6.73 4.39 17.54
N PRO A 65 -7.53 5.12 18.33
CA PRO A 65 -8.98 5.12 18.20
C PRO A 65 -9.42 5.52 16.78
N ASN A 66 -10.52 4.95 16.31
CA ASN A 66 -11.15 5.39 15.07
C ASN A 66 -11.93 6.69 15.29
N ASP A 67 -11.27 7.82 15.03
CA ASP A 67 -11.89 9.14 14.97
C ASP A 67 -12.52 9.40 13.59
N ASP A 68 -12.80 10.66 13.25
CA ASP A 68 -13.42 11.05 11.97
C ASP A 68 -12.58 10.67 10.72
N CYS A 69 -11.27 10.44 10.88
CA CYS A 69 -10.33 10.19 9.78
C CYS A 69 -9.42 8.96 10.03
N PRO A 70 -9.77 7.78 9.50
CA PRO A 70 -8.93 6.57 9.59
C PRO A 70 -7.61 6.70 8.83
N ALA A 71 -7.58 7.54 7.80
CA ALA A 71 -6.38 7.76 6.99
C ALA A 71 -5.35 8.68 7.68
N CYS A 72 -5.77 9.49 8.65
CA CYS A 72 -4.88 10.44 9.31
C CYS A 72 -3.90 9.69 10.20
N THR A 73 -2.63 10.09 10.18
CA THR A 73 -1.54 9.44 10.93
C THR A 73 -1.32 10.05 12.30
N ASP A 74 -2.00 11.16 12.60
CA ASP A 74 -1.98 11.79 13.91
C ASP A 74 -2.47 10.80 14.97
N ASP A 75 -1.86 10.88 16.15
CA ASP A 75 -2.19 10.07 17.34
C ASP A 75 -1.97 8.55 17.20
N LEU A 76 -1.23 8.10 16.17
CA LEU A 76 -0.75 6.73 16.10
C LEU A 76 0.25 6.46 17.22
N ILE A 77 -0.05 5.47 18.08
CA ILE A 77 0.79 5.09 19.21
C ILE A 77 1.36 3.68 18.97
N PRO A 78 2.65 3.44 19.23
CA PRO A 78 3.24 2.10 19.22
C PRO A 78 2.53 1.15 20.19
N LYS A 79 2.17 -0.04 19.71
CA LYS A 79 1.52 -1.12 20.47
C LYS A 79 2.48 -2.27 20.72
N ASP A 80 3.23 -2.64 19.70
CA ASP A 80 4.20 -3.73 19.72
C ASP A 80 5.25 -3.51 18.64
N ALA A 81 6.42 -4.13 18.78
CA ALA A 81 7.52 -3.99 17.86
C ALA A 81 8.40 -5.25 17.81
N VAL A 82 8.88 -5.58 16.61
CA VAL A 82 9.79 -6.70 16.38
C VAL A 82 10.90 -6.28 15.43
N ASP A 83 12.14 -6.52 15.82
CA ASP A 83 13.29 -6.45 14.93
C ASP A 83 13.38 -7.71 14.07
N LEU A 84 13.15 -7.55 12.77
CA LEU A 84 13.35 -8.61 11.79
C LEU A 84 14.79 -8.63 11.32
N ARG A 85 15.38 -9.83 11.27
CA ARG A 85 16.70 -10.06 10.64
C ARG A 85 16.57 -10.60 9.22
N GLU A 86 15.51 -11.37 8.98
CA GLU A 86 15.22 -12.03 7.70
C GLU A 86 13.78 -11.73 7.29
N PRO A 87 13.47 -11.74 5.98
CA PRO A 87 12.10 -11.61 5.50
C PRO A 87 11.21 -12.74 6.03
N GLY A 88 9.94 -12.45 6.28
CA GLY A 88 9.01 -13.46 6.79
C GLY A 88 7.71 -12.88 7.30
N GLU A 89 6.91 -13.76 7.91
CA GLU A 89 5.68 -13.40 8.60
C GLU A 89 5.91 -13.32 10.10
N ILE A 90 5.41 -12.25 10.71
CA ILE A 90 5.45 -12.01 12.16
C ILE A 90 4.07 -11.67 12.68
N MET A 91 3.89 -11.84 13.98
CA MET A 91 2.67 -11.49 14.68
C MET A 91 2.97 -10.37 15.66
N LEU A 92 2.21 -9.27 15.57
CA LEU A 92 2.28 -8.13 16.48
C LEU A 92 0.94 -7.99 17.22
N LYS A 93 0.96 -7.50 18.45
CA LYS A 93 -0.21 -7.54 19.32
C LYS A 93 -0.58 -6.19 19.93
N ASP A 94 -1.88 -5.97 20.13
CA ASP A 94 -2.42 -4.94 21.01
C ASP A 94 -3.28 -5.62 22.08
N SER A 95 -2.72 -5.80 23.28
CA SER A 95 -3.39 -6.47 24.39
C SER A 95 -4.33 -5.55 25.18
N SER A 96 -4.40 -4.25 24.84
CA SER A 96 -5.31 -3.31 25.50
C SER A 96 -5.84 -2.25 24.53
N PRO A 97 -6.71 -2.65 23.58
CA PRO A 97 -7.43 -1.71 22.73
C PRO A 97 -8.26 -0.74 23.57
N VAL A 98 -8.14 0.56 23.29
CA VAL A 98 -8.71 1.63 24.13
C VAL A 98 -10.10 2.08 23.66
N SER A 99 -10.60 1.53 22.56
CA SER A 99 -11.87 1.89 21.93
C SER A 99 -12.49 0.67 21.25
N GLU A 100 -13.82 0.69 21.06
CA GLU A 100 -14.55 -0.34 20.29
C GLU A 100 -14.10 -0.37 18.82
N TYR A 101 -13.64 0.77 18.30
CA TYR A 101 -13.10 0.85 16.95
C TYR A 101 -11.68 1.38 17.02
N MET A 102 -10.75 0.60 16.51
CA MET A 102 -9.34 0.92 16.43
C MET A 102 -8.89 0.98 14.98
N VAL A 103 -7.92 1.84 14.70
CA VAL A 103 -7.21 1.91 13.43
C VAL A 103 -5.79 1.42 13.66
N TYR A 104 -5.41 0.38 12.95
CA TYR A 104 -4.08 -0.18 12.97
C TYR A 104 -3.33 0.09 11.67
N ARG A 105 -2.04 0.37 11.81
CA ARG A 105 -1.07 0.46 10.71
C ARG A 105 0.23 -0.19 11.15
N VAL A 106 1.03 -0.61 10.18
CA VAL A 106 2.36 -1.14 10.46
C VAL A 106 3.40 -0.20 9.86
N SER A 107 4.35 0.21 10.70
CA SER A 107 5.53 0.95 10.26
C SER A 107 6.69 -0.02 10.09
N LEU A 108 7.41 0.08 8.98
CA LEU A 108 8.70 -0.58 8.78
C LEU A 108 9.78 0.50 8.70
N THR A 109 10.77 0.42 9.57
CA THR A 109 12.00 1.22 9.46
C THR A 109 13.11 0.32 8.93
N PHE A 110 13.59 0.60 7.72
CA PHE A 110 14.70 -0.14 7.12
C PHE A 110 15.76 0.83 6.60
N LYS A 111 16.98 0.71 7.13
CA LYS A 111 18.11 1.63 6.87
C LYS A 111 17.76 3.07 7.23
N SER A 112 17.39 3.88 6.23
CA SER A 112 17.01 5.29 6.36
C SER A 112 15.63 5.57 5.77
N SER A 113 14.89 4.53 5.40
CA SER A 113 13.57 4.64 4.80
C SER A 113 12.52 4.13 5.77
N GLN A 114 11.38 4.81 5.78
CA GLN A 114 10.25 4.44 6.60
C GLN A 114 9.07 4.18 5.67
N TRP A 115 8.42 3.04 5.89
CA TRP A 115 7.16 2.67 5.24
C TRP A 115 6.07 2.62 6.27
N LEU A 116 4.85 2.94 5.82
CA LEU A 116 3.65 2.86 6.62
C LEU A 116 2.55 2.24 5.77
N THR A 117 1.94 1.15 6.25
CA THR A 117 0.85 0.49 5.53
C THR A 117 -0.40 1.36 5.45
N GLU A 118 -1.33 0.97 4.57
CA GLU A 118 -2.71 1.43 4.62
C GLU A 118 -3.36 1.15 6.00
N PRO A 119 -4.34 1.98 6.41
CA PRO A 119 -5.05 1.78 7.67
C PRO A 119 -5.96 0.55 7.62
N ARG A 120 -5.98 -0.21 8.71
CA ARG A 120 -6.95 -1.28 8.95
C ARG A 120 -7.84 -0.90 10.12
N VAL A 121 -9.12 -0.69 9.85
CA VAL A 121 -10.13 -0.44 10.89
C VAL A 121 -10.58 -1.79 11.43
N VAL A 122 -10.50 -1.94 12.75
CA VAL A 122 -10.84 -3.17 13.46
C VAL A 122 -11.89 -2.82 14.50
N ARG A 123 -12.96 -3.60 14.53
CA ARG A 123 -13.93 -3.56 15.62
C ARG A 123 -13.53 -4.57 16.67
N PHE A 124 -13.51 -4.12 17.91
CA PHE A 124 -13.08 -4.84 19.10
C PHE A 124 -14.27 -5.19 19.99
#